data_AF-A0A2G2E1W7-F1
#
_entry.id   AF-A0A2G2E1W7-F1
#
_cell.length_a   1.000
_cell.length_b   1.000
_cell.length_c   1.000
_cell.angle_alpha   90.00
_cell.angle_beta   90.00
_cell.angle_gamma   90.00
#
_symmetry.space_group_name_H-M   'P 1'
#
loop_
_entity.id
_entity.type
_entity.pdbx_description
1 polymer ?
#
loop_
_entity_poly.entity_id
_entity_poly.type
_entity_poly.pdbx_seq_one_letter_code
_entity_poly.pdbx_strand_id
1 'polypeptide(L)'
;MKTIKFNIFAGAFIFAAAIFTFTSCSVTEAIETVNETVEEVISDDVISPLQRIYQCSLDARGNVVVSPITDGTIANKNVHVITHGWAPGYRSAVNEYYTNTGKTLLAWQSEAISGGERFFVGSFFPLAKSILKADRGSAVLVFSWIDISASDVSFLKFLEGEDYDQFCAVEKQTRAVGMMLMEAVDAALTPHVPHELHLLGHSFGTKVVSYGGIFLKRKNYLNKIHITLFDSPEKAPADCGDNKLCEILPSFSPDRDKYFVDNYISYWDECFSDCHDTGNELHLVVDATIIPYGTFPLRDSCTYMQYQNCASCKHSAGVNWYTAATNDPSHESGLWWSPLMGNLIKTGGLQRYYLKPSSEQTKIHSIPGCGQNEIVTCLPVPLEEEEK
;
A
#
# COMPACT_ATOMS: atom_id res chain seq x y z
N MET A 1 60.68 1.25 -63.84
CA MET A 1 60.31 0.94 -62.45
C MET A 1 58.93 1.57 -62.24
N LYS A 2 57.78 0.88 -62.27
CA LYS A 2 57.41 -0.48 -61.77
C LYS A 2 57.73 -0.62 -60.27
N THR A 3 56.78 -0.83 -59.35
CA THR A 3 55.32 -1.04 -59.46
C THR A 3 54.63 -0.67 -58.14
N ILE A 4 53.38 -0.16 -58.17
CA ILE A 4 52.48 -0.07 -57.00
C ILE A 4 51.35 -1.09 -57.17
N LYS A 5 51.08 -1.93 -56.16
CA LYS A 5 49.78 -2.59 -55.89
C LYS A 5 49.80 -3.47 -54.62
N PHE A 6 48.82 -3.27 -53.72
CA PHE A 6 47.93 -4.24 -53.04
C PHE A 6 48.60 -5.42 -52.25
N ASN A 7 48.12 -5.89 -51.07
CA ASN A 7 46.75 -5.93 -50.57
C ASN A 7 46.63 -6.22 -49.03
N ILE A 8 45.46 -5.88 -48.46
CA ILE A 8 44.58 -6.64 -47.52
C ILE A 8 45.21 -7.88 -46.83
N PHE A 9 45.12 -8.15 -45.51
CA PHE A 9 44.16 -7.79 -44.41
C PHE A 9 44.91 -7.76 -43.03
N ALA A 10 44.39 -7.50 -41.81
CA ALA A 10 43.08 -7.14 -41.22
C ALA A 10 43.30 -6.33 -39.89
N GLY A 11 42.28 -6.15 -39.03
CA GLY A 11 42.38 -5.41 -37.75
C GLY A 11 42.08 -6.24 -36.49
N ALA A 12 42.77 -5.93 -35.38
CA ALA A 12 42.53 -6.52 -34.06
C ALA A 12 41.61 -5.60 -33.22
N PHE A 13 40.41 -6.08 -32.89
CA PHE A 13 39.58 -5.48 -31.84
C PHE A 13 40.13 -5.86 -30.47
N ILE A 14 40.55 -4.88 -29.68
CA ILE A 14 40.88 -5.09 -28.26
C ILE A 14 39.60 -4.87 -27.45
N PHE A 15 39.02 -5.95 -26.93
CA PHE A 15 38.02 -5.88 -25.87
C PHE A 15 38.71 -5.47 -24.57
N ALA A 16 38.50 -4.23 -24.13
CA ALA A 16 38.85 -3.82 -22.78
C ALA A 16 37.75 -4.33 -21.82
N ALA A 17 38.02 -5.44 -21.13
CA ALA A 17 37.15 -5.92 -20.07
C ALA A 17 37.25 -4.98 -18.85
N ALA A 18 36.25 -4.11 -18.69
CA ALA A 18 36.09 -3.33 -17.47
C ALA A 18 35.61 -4.26 -16.35
N ILE A 19 36.55 -4.72 -15.52
CA ILE A 19 36.23 -5.43 -14.28
C ILE A 19 35.66 -4.41 -13.30
N PHE A 20 34.33 -4.32 -13.23
CA PHE A 20 33.64 -3.64 -12.14
C PHE A 20 33.79 -4.48 -10.87
N THR A 21 34.77 -4.12 -10.04
CA THR A 21 34.77 -4.53 -8.63
C THR A 21 33.62 -3.80 -7.94
N PHE A 22 32.53 -4.51 -7.65
CA PHE A 22 31.51 -4.04 -6.73
C PHE A 22 32.11 -3.91 -5.33
N THR A 23 32.61 -2.72 -4.99
CA THR A 23 32.82 -2.33 -3.60
C THR A 23 31.45 -2.25 -2.95
N SER A 24 31.23 -3.06 -1.92
CA SER A 24 30.02 -3.02 -1.10
C SER A 24 29.85 -1.63 -0.49
N CYS A 25 28.98 -0.81 -1.06
CA CYS A 25 28.60 0.46 -0.47
C CYS A 25 27.97 0.17 0.90
N SER A 26 28.52 0.79 1.94
CA SER A 26 28.11 0.46 3.30
C SER A 26 26.73 1.06 3.56
N VAL A 27 25.89 0.33 4.31
CA VAL A 27 24.52 0.78 4.67
C VAL A 27 24.54 2.15 5.38
N THR A 28 25.68 2.55 5.95
CA THR A 28 25.93 3.83 6.60
C THR A 28 25.88 5.03 5.64
N GLU A 29 26.50 4.96 4.46
CA GLU A 29 26.53 6.09 3.51
C GLU A 29 25.12 6.41 2.98
N ALA A 30 24.31 5.37 2.74
CA ALA A 30 22.92 5.50 2.31
C ALA A 30 21.98 6.07 3.40
N ILE A 31 22.44 6.21 4.64
CA ILE A 31 21.73 6.90 5.73
C ILE A 31 22.11 8.39 5.76
N GLU A 32 23.39 8.72 5.54
CA GLU A 32 23.86 10.12 5.52
C GLU A 32 23.25 10.91 4.35
N THR A 33 23.17 10.35 3.13
CA THR A 33 22.53 11.05 1.99
C THR A 33 21.03 11.27 2.15
N VAL A 34 20.36 10.42 2.96
CA VAL A 34 18.93 10.59 3.30
C VAL A 34 18.74 11.70 4.33
N ASN A 35 19.67 11.88 5.27
CA ASN A 35 19.61 13.00 6.22
C ASN A 35 19.79 14.35 5.50
N GLU A 36 20.76 14.47 4.58
CA GLU A 36 20.97 15.72 3.82
C GLU A 36 19.75 16.14 2.98
N THR A 37 18.97 15.19 2.44
CA THR A 37 17.74 15.49 1.68
C THR A 37 16.50 15.73 2.55
N VAL A 38 16.54 15.36 3.84
CA VAL A 38 15.46 15.64 4.79
C VAL A 38 15.64 17.01 5.46
N GLU A 39 16.87 17.43 5.76
CA GLU A 39 17.12 18.73 6.43
C GLU A 39 16.80 19.95 5.53
N GLU A 40 16.94 19.86 4.20
CA GLU A 40 16.74 21.02 3.31
C GLU A 40 15.25 21.36 3.03
N VAL A 41 14.30 20.57 3.55
CA VAL A 41 12.85 20.73 3.29
C VAL A 41 12.03 21.04 4.55
N ILE A 42 12.62 20.97 5.75
CA ILE A 42 11.92 21.25 7.01
C ILE A 42 11.97 22.75 7.33
N SER A 43 11.00 23.51 6.83
CA SER A 43 10.66 24.80 7.45
C SER A 43 9.97 24.57 8.80
N ASP A 44 9.95 25.60 9.66
CA ASP A 44 9.24 25.58 10.95
C ASP A 44 7.71 25.34 10.82
N ASP A 45 7.16 25.30 9.61
CA ASP A 45 5.75 25.07 9.30
C ASP A 45 5.39 23.59 9.04
N VAL A 46 6.38 22.68 9.01
CA VAL A 46 6.12 21.25 8.76
C VAL A 46 5.53 20.59 10.00
N ILE A 47 4.28 20.08 9.89
CA ILE A 47 3.67 19.32 10.99
C ILE A 47 4.50 18.09 11.35
N SER A 48 4.68 17.86 12.64
CA SER A 48 5.48 16.74 13.14
C SER A 48 4.83 15.39 12.80
N PRO A 49 5.61 14.29 12.74
CA PRO A 49 5.06 12.95 12.53
C PRO A 49 3.87 12.62 13.44
N LEU A 50 3.96 12.92 14.75
CA LEU A 50 2.87 12.69 15.70
C LEU A 50 1.61 13.52 15.38
N GLN A 51 1.74 14.72 14.82
CA GLN A 51 0.60 15.54 14.39
C GLN A 51 -0.12 14.99 13.15
N ARG A 52 0.47 14.02 12.44
CA ARG A 52 -0.13 13.33 11.28
C ARG A 52 -1.00 12.13 11.67
N ILE A 53 -0.92 11.65 12.92
CA ILE A 53 -1.63 10.44 13.37
C ILE A 53 -2.69 10.74 14.45
N TYR A 54 -3.93 10.31 14.19
CA TYR A 54 -5.08 10.56 15.06
C TYR A 54 -5.75 9.24 15.46
N GLN A 55 -6.29 9.17 16.68
CA GLN A 55 -7.01 8.00 17.16
C GLN A 55 -8.48 8.07 16.75
N CYS A 56 -8.99 6.97 16.17
CA CYS A 56 -10.41 6.75 15.92
C CYS A 56 -11.11 6.22 17.18
N SER A 57 -12.32 6.71 17.44
CA SER A 57 -13.26 6.13 18.41
C SER A 57 -14.69 6.21 17.88
N LEU A 58 -15.65 5.61 18.59
CA LEU A 58 -17.06 5.67 18.23
C LEU A 58 -17.82 6.65 19.13
N ASP A 59 -18.59 7.56 18.53
CA ASP A 59 -19.53 8.42 19.27
C ASP A 59 -20.73 7.64 19.82
N ALA A 60 -21.60 8.30 20.60
CA ALA A 60 -22.81 7.69 21.16
C ALA A 60 -23.83 7.19 20.12
N ARG A 61 -23.65 7.52 18.83
CA ARG A 61 -24.46 7.05 17.68
C ARG A 61 -23.73 5.97 16.87
N GLY A 62 -22.50 5.61 17.26
CA GLY A 62 -21.64 4.66 16.57
C GLY A 62 -20.99 5.22 15.30
N ASN A 63 -20.85 6.53 15.15
CA ASN A 63 -20.06 7.15 14.07
C ASN A 63 -18.58 7.20 14.47
N VAL A 64 -17.67 7.14 13.49
CA VAL A 64 -16.25 7.39 13.77
C VAL A 64 -16.05 8.87 14.06
N VAL A 65 -15.35 9.15 15.15
CA VAL A 65 -14.75 10.45 15.45
C VAL A 65 -13.24 10.26 15.60
N VAL A 66 -12.48 11.30 15.26
CA VAL A 66 -11.00 11.27 15.31
C VAL A 66 -10.50 12.36 16.24
N SER A 67 -9.49 12.02 17.05
CA SER A 67 -8.87 12.93 18.02
C SER A 67 -7.33 12.90 17.92
N PRO A 68 -6.65 14.04 18.16
CA PRO A 68 -5.18 14.07 18.20
C PRO A 68 -4.63 13.10 19.25
N ILE A 69 -3.48 12.50 18.97
CA ILE A 69 -2.75 11.65 19.90
C ILE A 69 -1.72 12.48 20.67
N THR A 70 -1.46 12.12 21.92
CA THR A 70 -0.34 12.65 22.71
C THR A 70 0.76 11.58 22.80
N ASP A 71 2.01 12.02 22.87
CA ASP A 71 3.19 11.16 22.97
C ASP A 71 3.01 10.09 24.06
N GLY A 72 3.31 8.84 23.72
CA GLY A 72 3.27 7.68 24.62
C GLY A 72 1.88 7.26 25.14
N THR A 73 0.77 7.73 24.56
CA THR A 73 -0.59 7.47 25.13
C THR A 73 -1.30 6.21 24.64
N ILE A 74 -0.88 5.58 23.55
CA ILE A 74 -1.51 4.36 23.03
C ILE A 74 -0.94 3.13 23.76
N ALA A 75 -1.63 2.72 24.83
CA ALA A 75 -1.28 1.56 25.65
C ALA A 75 -1.97 0.24 25.23
N ASN A 76 -2.71 0.23 24.11
CA ASN A 76 -3.40 -0.95 23.62
C ASN A 76 -2.42 -2.01 23.09
N LYS A 77 -2.65 -3.29 23.38
CA LYS A 77 -1.83 -4.39 22.83
C LYS A 77 -1.88 -4.41 21.30
N ASN A 78 -3.09 -4.46 20.75
CA ASN A 78 -3.32 -4.45 19.30
C ASN A 78 -3.51 -3.01 18.84
N VAL A 79 -2.79 -2.60 17.80
CA VAL A 79 -2.91 -1.25 17.22
C VAL A 79 -3.00 -1.34 15.70
N HIS A 80 -4.10 -0.85 15.14
CA HIS A 80 -4.33 -0.78 13.68
C HIS A 80 -4.11 0.64 13.19
N VAL A 81 -3.40 0.82 12.09
CA VAL A 81 -3.05 2.14 11.52
C VAL A 81 -3.47 2.17 10.05
N ILE A 82 -4.45 3.01 9.73
CA ILE A 82 -5.01 3.15 8.38
C ILE A 82 -4.34 4.34 7.68
N THR A 83 -3.75 4.10 6.52
CA THR A 83 -3.02 5.08 5.71
C THR A 83 -3.68 5.22 4.34
N HIS A 84 -4.05 6.45 3.97
CA HIS A 84 -4.65 6.74 2.67
C HIS A 84 -3.64 6.71 1.52
N GLY A 85 -4.15 6.69 0.29
CA GLY A 85 -3.35 6.71 -0.93
C GLY A 85 -2.97 8.10 -1.45
N TRP A 86 -2.68 8.12 -2.74
CA TRP A 86 -2.62 9.33 -3.56
C TRP A 86 -3.89 10.17 -3.40
N ALA A 87 -3.77 11.51 -3.42
CA ALA A 87 -4.89 12.43 -3.33
C ALA A 87 -5.02 13.26 -4.62
N PRO A 88 -5.48 12.66 -5.73
CA PRO A 88 -5.55 13.35 -7.02
C PRO A 88 -6.60 14.47 -7.04
N GLY A 89 -6.19 15.66 -7.47
CA GLY A 89 -7.01 16.88 -7.55
C GLY A 89 -7.08 17.70 -6.26
N TYR A 90 -6.34 17.31 -5.20
CA TYR A 90 -6.41 17.94 -3.89
C TYR A 90 -5.46 19.12 -3.66
N ARG A 91 -4.49 19.35 -4.56
CA ARG A 91 -3.38 20.29 -4.31
C ARG A 91 -3.87 21.73 -4.07
N SER A 92 -4.89 22.17 -4.79
CA SER A 92 -5.55 23.46 -4.55
C SER A 92 -6.14 23.57 -3.13
N ALA A 93 -6.87 22.55 -2.65
CA ALA A 93 -7.49 22.56 -1.32
C ALA A 93 -6.46 22.55 -0.18
N VAL A 94 -5.36 21.79 -0.34
CA VAL A 94 -4.21 21.81 0.58
C VAL A 94 -3.61 23.22 0.65
N ASN A 95 -3.31 23.83 -0.51
CA ASN A 95 -2.67 25.14 -0.59
C ASN A 95 -3.58 26.27 -0.04
N GLU A 96 -4.88 26.22 -0.32
CA GLU A 96 -5.87 27.17 0.20
C GLU A 96 -6.01 27.06 1.72
N TYR A 97 -6.11 25.83 2.26
CA TYR A 97 -6.20 25.60 3.69
C TYR A 97 -4.95 26.13 4.42
N TYR A 98 -3.76 25.85 3.88
CA TYR A 98 -2.50 26.36 4.41
C TYR A 98 -2.46 27.90 4.38
N THR A 99 -2.79 28.51 3.24
CA THR A 99 -2.81 29.98 3.07
C THR A 99 -3.75 30.66 4.05
N ASN A 100 -4.92 30.06 4.32
CA ASN A 100 -5.93 30.63 5.19
C ASN A 100 -5.69 30.40 6.70
N THR A 101 -4.89 29.38 7.08
CA THR A 101 -4.80 28.94 8.49
C THR A 101 -3.38 28.85 9.06
N GLY A 102 -2.34 28.83 8.22
CA GLY A 102 -0.97 28.52 8.61
C GLY A 102 -0.80 27.08 9.11
N LYS A 103 -1.65 26.14 8.65
CA LYS A 103 -1.64 24.74 9.10
C LYS A 103 -1.77 23.78 7.93
N THR A 104 -1.19 22.60 8.09
CA THR A 104 -1.34 21.49 7.15
C THR A 104 -2.77 20.92 7.22
N LEU A 105 -3.37 20.70 6.05
CA LEU A 105 -4.66 20.02 5.90
C LEU A 105 -4.51 18.53 6.24
N LEU A 106 -5.48 17.96 6.95
CA LEU A 106 -5.55 16.54 7.30
C LEU A 106 -6.71 15.85 6.55
N ALA A 107 -6.52 14.61 6.12
CA ALA A 107 -7.41 13.91 5.18
C ALA A 107 -8.87 13.72 5.63
N TRP A 108 -9.16 13.90 6.93
CA TRP A 108 -10.49 13.81 7.54
C TRP A 108 -11.12 15.18 7.88
N GLN A 109 -10.45 16.30 7.60
CA GLN A 109 -11.03 17.63 7.82
C GLN A 109 -12.09 17.95 6.75
N SER A 110 -13.04 18.81 7.12
CA SER A 110 -14.17 19.22 6.27
C SER A 110 -13.75 19.71 4.89
N GLU A 111 -12.65 20.44 4.83
CA GLU A 111 -12.07 21.11 3.67
C GLU A 111 -11.52 20.07 2.67
N ALA A 112 -10.88 19.01 3.16
CA ALA A 112 -10.53 17.84 2.34
C ALA A 112 -11.80 17.11 1.85
N ILE A 113 -12.79 16.91 2.73
CA ILE A 113 -14.05 16.22 2.39
C ILE A 113 -14.88 16.99 1.33
N SER A 114 -14.76 18.32 1.29
CA SER A 114 -15.36 19.16 0.24
C SER A 114 -14.52 19.28 -1.04
N GLY A 115 -13.20 19.09 -0.95
CA GLY A 115 -12.26 19.35 -2.05
C GLY A 115 -12.18 18.31 -3.15
N GLY A 116 -12.73 17.10 -2.97
CA GLY A 116 -12.59 16.03 -3.97
C GLY A 116 -13.36 14.73 -3.68
N GLU A 117 -12.83 13.60 -4.15
CA GLU A 117 -13.40 12.27 -3.91
C GLU A 117 -13.45 11.94 -2.42
N ARG A 118 -14.66 11.73 -1.86
CA ARG A 118 -14.90 11.50 -0.42
C ARG A 118 -14.38 10.16 0.13
N PHE A 119 -13.34 9.60 -0.46
CA PHE A 119 -12.77 8.29 -0.17
C PHE A 119 -12.48 8.08 1.32
N PHE A 120 -11.97 9.09 2.02
CA PHE A 120 -11.61 8.94 3.43
C PHE A 120 -12.84 8.64 4.33
N VAL A 121 -13.91 9.43 4.15
CA VAL A 121 -15.17 9.23 4.88
C VAL A 121 -15.98 8.07 4.32
N GLY A 122 -15.90 7.82 3.00
CA GLY A 122 -16.65 6.78 2.31
C GLY A 122 -16.11 5.37 2.50
N SER A 123 -14.80 5.21 2.70
CA SER A 123 -14.13 3.90 2.73
C SER A 123 -13.38 3.66 4.06
N PHE A 124 -12.54 4.60 4.51
CA PHE A 124 -11.70 4.38 5.71
C PHE A 124 -12.46 4.53 7.04
N PHE A 125 -13.44 5.43 7.14
CA PHE A 125 -14.28 5.48 8.35
C PHE A 125 -15.15 4.22 8.53
N PRO A 126 -15.79 3.66 7.48
CA PRO A 126 -16.39 2.33 7.57
C PRO A 126 -15.41 1.22 8.00
N LEU A 127 -14.19 1.22 7.45
CA LEU A 127 -13.13 0.28 7.86
C LEU A 127 -12.75 0.42 9.34
N ALA A 128 -12.44 1.64 9.79
CA ALA A 128 -12.11 1.91 11.19
C ALA A 128 -13.25 1.47 12.13
N LYS A 129 -14.51 1.72 11.73
CA LYS A 129 -15.71 1.29 12.45
C LYS A 129 -15.89 -0.23 12.49
N SER A 130 -15.49 -0.96 11.44
CA SER A 130 -15.55 -2.43 11.47
C SER A 130 -14.50 -3.01 12.40
N ILE A 131 -13.27 -2.47 12.37
CA ILE A 131 -12.17 -2.90 13.25
C ILE A 131 -12.53 -2.61 14.72
N LEU A 132 -12.95 -1.39 15.07
CA LEU A 132 -13.36 -1.01 16.44
C LEU A 132 -14.52 -1.86 17.02
N LYS A 133 -15.33 -2.49 16.16
CA LYS A 133 -16.39 -3.43 16.57
C LYS A 133 -15.90 -4.85 16.78
N ALA A 134 -14.98 -5.29 15.92
CA ALA A 134 -14.44 -6.65 15.86
C ALA A 134 -13.34 -6.87 16.91
N ASP A 135 -12.36 -5.97 17.00
CA ASP A 135 -11.37 -5.92 18.08
C ASP A 135 -11.62 -4.71 19.00
N ARG A 136 -12.49 -4.92 19.98
CA ARG A 136 -12.88 -3.89 20.97
C ARG A 136 -11.76 -3.54 21.96
N GLY A 137 -10.65 -4.27 21.96
CA GLY A 137 -9.49 -4.01 22.81
C GLY A 137 -8.38 -3.23 22.10
N SER A 138 -8.48 -3.05 20.78
CA SER A 138 -7.48 -2.37 19.97
C SER A 138 -7.55 -0.84 20.06
N ALA A 139 -6.45 -0.18 19.69
CA ALA A 139 -6.50 1.18 19.18
C ALA A 139 -6.60 1.13 17.65
N VAL A 140 -7.43 1.99 17.07
CA VAL A 140 -7.47 2.22 15.62
C VAL A 140 -7.04 3.65 15.36
N LEU A 141 -6.00 3.82 14.56
CA LEU A 141 -5.36 5.08 14.25
C LEU A 141 -5.51 5.37 12.74
N VAL A 142 -5.50 6.65 12.38
CA VAL A 142 -5.47 7.12 10.99
C VAL A 142 -4.27 8.04 10.79
N PHE A 143 -3.54 7.84 9.69
CA PHE A 143 -2.37 8.64 9.32
C PHE A 143 -2.64 9.48 8.06
N SER A 144 -2.27 10.76 8.11
CA SER A 144 -2.47 11.73 7.03
C SER A 144 -1.15 12.23 6.44
N TRP A 145 -1.03 12.11 5.13
CA TRP A 145 0.04 12.66 4.31
C TRP A 145 -0.49 13.40 3.07
N ILE A 146 -1.75 13.85 3.12
CA ILE A 146 -2.46 14.51 2.01
C ILE A 146 -1.75 15.75 1.46
N ASP A 147 -0.99 16.44 2.30
CA ASP A 147 -0.13 17.58 1.93
C ASP A 147 1.02 17.19 1.00
N ILE A 148 1.53 15.97 1.15
CA ILE A 148 2.56 15.37 0.30
C ILE A 148 1.90 14.62 -0.87
N SER A 149 0.79 13.91 -0.63
CA SER A 149 0.12 13.06 -1.62
C SER A 149 -0.84 13.78 -2.56
N ALA A 150 -1.08 15.08 -2.37
CA ALA A 150 -1.96 15.85 -3.24
C ALA A 150 -1.28 16.22 -4.58
N SER A 151 -2.01 16.03 -5.68
CA SER A 151 -1.66 16.54 -7.02
C SER A 151 -2.75 17.46 -7.56
N ASP A 152 -2.45 18.23 -8.60
CA ASP A 152 -3.44 19.01 -9.34
C ASP A 152 -4.21 18.15 -10.36
N VAL A 153 -3.57 17.10 -10.90
CA VAL A 153 -4.22 16.15 -11.81
C VAL A 153 -5.25 15.29 -11.06
N SER A 154 -6.44 15.14 -11.64
CA SER A 154 -7.51 14.27 -11.12
C SER A 154 -7.31 12.82 -11.53
N PHE A 155 -7.93 11.88 -10.81
CA PHE A 155 -7.75 10.44 -11.07
C PHE A 155 -8.16 10.06 -12.50
N LEU A 156 -9.25 10.65 -13.01
CA LEU A 156 -9.71 10.42 -14.39
C LEU A 156 -8.70 10.93 -15.43
N LYS A 157 -8.14 12.13 -15.24
CA LYS A 157 -7.15 12.72 -16.16
C LYS A 157 -5.87 11.89 -16.23
N PHE A 158 -5.41 11.36 -15.10
CA PHE A 158 -4.30 10.41 -15.06
C PHE A 158 -4.59 9.13 -15.86
N LEU A 159 -5.81 8.59 -15.77
CA LEU A 159 -6.21 7.42 -16.58
C LEU A 159 -6.36 7.72 -18.07
N GLU A 160 -6.62 8.98 -18.42
CA GLU A 160 -6.57 9.49 -19.81
C GLU A 160 -5.12 9.71 -20.29
N GLY A 161 -4.12 9.51 -19.42
CA GLY A 161 -2.70 9.63 -19.71
C GLY A 161 -2.11 11.03 -19.52
N GLU A 162 -2.80 11.91 -18.80
CA GLU A 162 -2.28 13.23 -18.45
C GLU A 162 -1.39 13.17 -17.20
N ASP A 163 -0.31 13.96 -17.22
CA ASP A 163 0.47 14.36 -16.02
C ASP A 163 1.01 13.21 -15.14
N TYR A 164 1.60 12.20 -15.80
CA TYR A 164 2.33 11.11 -15.15
C TYR A 164 3.47 11.59 -14.24
N ASP A 165 4.05 12.76 -14.51
CA ASP A 165 5.15 13.32 -13.72
C ASP A 165 4.68 13.60 -12.28
N GLN A 166 3.47 14.14 -12.07
CA GLN A 166 2.91 14.33 -10.74
C GLN A 166 2.63 12.98 -10.02
N PHE A 167 2.17 11.97 -10.76
CA PHE A 167 1.96 10.62 -10.21
C PHE A 167 3.29 10.02 -9.72
N CYS A 168 4.32 10.00 -10.57
CA CYS A 168 5.66 9.51 -10.21
C CYS A 168 6.33 10.35 -9.11
N ALA A 169 6.07 11.66 -9.07
CA ALA A 169 6.63 12.54 -8.04
C ALA A 169 6.06 12.21 -6.65
N VAL A 170 4.74 11.99 -6.53
CA VAL A 170 4.13 11.54 -5.27
C VAL A 170 4.60 10.13 -4.91
N GLU A 171 4.68 9.23 -5.89
CA GLU A 171 5.16 7.87 -5.67
C GLU A 171 6.53 7.85 -4.99
N LYS A 172 7.51 8.61 -5.52
CA LYS A 172 8.87 8.69 -4.96
C LYS A 172 8.93 9.16 -3.49
N GLN A 173 7.90 9.83 -2.98
CA GLN A 173 7.83 10.26 -1.59
C GLN A 173 7.42 9.16 -0.60
N THR A 174 6.85 8.02 -1.05
CA THR A 174 6.28 7.01 -0.14
C THR A 174 7.29 6.43 0.84
N ARG A 175 8.58 6.38 0.49
CA ARG A 175 9.67 5.97 1.38
C ARG A 175 9.89 6.95 2.53
N ALA A 176 10.00 8.25 2.23
CA ALA A 176 10.17 9.29 3.24
C ALA A 176 8.93 9.37 4.16
N VAL A 177 7.74 9.30 3.56
CA VAL A 177 6.47 9.24 4.29
C VAL A 177 6.34 7.96 5.13
N GLY A 178 6.93 6.84 4.69
CA GLY A 178 7.05 5.62 5.48
C GLY A 178 7.91 5.79 6.75
N MET A 179 8.96 6.63 6.70
CA MET A 179 9.71 7.03 7.90
C MET A 179 8.84 7.88 8.82
N MET A 180 8.13 8.88 8.28
CA MET A 180 7.19 9.69 9.06
C MET A 180 6.08 8.85 9.72
N LEU A 181 5.56 7.83 9.02
CA LEU A 181 4.59 6.88 9.59
C LEU A 181 5.21 6.09 10.75
N MET A 182 6.44 5.60 10.59
CA MET A 182 7.16 4.90 11.66
C MET A 182 7.36 5.80 12.88
N GLU A 183 7.80 7.04 12.70
CA GLU A 183 8.01 8.01 13.79
C GLU A 183 6.70 8.40 14.47
N ALA A 184 5.63 8.60 13.69
CA ALA A 184 4.29 8.90 14.20
C ALA A 184 3.76 7.75 15.08
N VAL A 185 3.96 6.50 14.65
CA VAL A 185 3.56 5.32 15.43
C VAL A 185 4.47 5.13 16.65
N ASP A 186 5.79 5.20 16.49
CA ASP A 186 6.77 5.06 17.58
C ASP A 186 6.52 6.07 18.71
N ALA A 187 6.17 7.32 18.38
CA ALA A 187 5.78 8.36 19.34
C ALA A 187 4.36 8.18 19.90
N ALA A 188 3.43 7.53 19.19
CA ALA A 188 2.09 7.29 19.70
C ALA A 188 2.04 6.18 20.78
N LEU A 189 2.89 5.16 20.64
CA LEU A 189 2.89 3.95 21.46
C LEU A 189 3.46 4.15 22.87
N THR A 190 2.83 3.58 23.89
CA THR A 190 3.33 3.63 25.27
C THR A 190 4.60 2.78 25.42
N PRO A 191 5.75 3.34 25.85
CA PRO A 191 6.98 2.58 26.05
C PRO A 191 6.79 1.37 26.98
N HIS A 192 7.48 0.28 26.65
CA HIS A 192 7.47 -1.00 27.38
C HIS A 192 6.15 -1.79 27.39
N VAL A 193 5.09 -1.31 26.72
CA VAL A 193 3.92 -2.15 26.44
C VAL A 193 4.22 -3.07 25.25
N PRO A 194 3.91 -4.38 25.33
CA PRO A 194 4.12 -5.30 24.22
C PRO A 194 3.06 -5.08 23.13
N HIS A 195 3.39 -4.24 22.15
CA HIS A 195 2.51 -3.94 21.03
C HIS A 195 2.62 -4.97 19.89
N GLU A 196 1.49 -5.19 19.24
CA GLU A 196 1.37 -5.89 17.97
C GLU A 196 0.62 -4.99 16.98
N LEU A 197 1.21 -4.76 15.80
CA LEU A 197 0.75 -3.73 14.87
C LEU A 197 0.04 -4.32 13.65
N HIS A 198 -0.93 -3.57 13.14
CA HIS A 198 -1.54 -3.79 11.84
C HIS A 198 -1.45 -2.49 11.03
N LEU A 199 -0.70 -2.48 9.94
CA LEU A 199 -0.57 -1.33 9.07
C LEU A 199 -1.39 -1.59 7.80
N LEU A 200 -2.39 -0.75 7.53
CA LEU A 200 -3.32 -0.92 6.41
C LEU A 200 -3.15 0.24 5.44
N GLY A 201 -2.68 -0.03 4.22
CA GLY A 201 -2.41 0.98 3.20
C GLY A 201 -3.25 0.76 1.94
N HIS A 202 -3.64 1.85 1.27
CA HIS A 202 -4.38 1.80 0.01
C HIS A 202 -3.67 2.61 -1.07
N SER A 203 -3.68 2.14 -2.33
CA SER A 203 -2.96 2.81 -3.43
C SER A 203 -1.49 3.02 -3.06
N PHE A 204 -0.89 4.19 -3.28
CA PHE A 204 0.47 4.51 -2.76
C PHE A 204 0.63 4.37 -1.24
N GLY A 205 -0.45 4.40 -0.46
CA GLY A 205 -0.41 4.12 0.97
C GLY A 205 0.08 2.71 1.31
N THR A 206 -0.04 1.75 0.39
CA THR A 206 0.54 0.38 0.50
C THR A 206 2.06 0.41 0.63
N LYS A 207 2.72 1.27 -0.15
CA LYS A 207 4.18 1.50 -0.16
C LYS A 207 4.61 2.23 1.12
N VAL A 208 3.82 3.23 1.55
CA VAL A 208 4.01 3.91 2.84
C VAL A 208 3.97 2.93 4.02
N VAL A 209 2.95 2.06 4.12
CA VAL A 209 2.87 1.08 5.21
C VAL A 209 3.93 -0.01 5.11
N SER A 210 4.34 -0.40 3.90
CA SER A 210 5.43 -1.37 3.70
C SER A 210 6.76 -0.83 4.22
N TYR A 211 7.15 0.40 3.82
CA TYR A 211 8.34 1.04 4.37
C TYR A 211 8.22 1.30 5.88
N GLY A 212 7.09 1.82 6.36
CA GLY A 212 6.83 2.02 7.78
C GLY A 212 6.99 0.73 8.59
N GLY A 213 6.46 -0.39 8.09
CA GLY A 213 6.62 -1.72 8.69
C GLY A 213 8.06 -2.21 8.71
N ILE A 214 8.85 -1.97 7.65
CA ILE A 214 10.30 -2.29 7.60
C ILE A 214 11.07 -1.47 8.63
N PHE A 215 10.76 -0.19 8.80
CA PHE A 215 11.43 0.65 9.81
C PHE A 215 11.01 0.29 11.23
N LEU A 216 9.71 0.05 11.47
CA LEU A 216 9.17 -0.40 12.77
C LEU A 216 9.71 -1.77 13.18
N LYS A 217 9.87 -2.73 12.25
CA LYS A 217 10.49 -4.04 12.48
C LYS A 217 11.88 -3.94 13.12
N ARG A 218 12.64 -2.87 12.86
CA ARG A 218 13.99 -2.63 13.41
C ARG A 218 13.98 -2.12 14.87
N LYS A 219 12.83 -1.70 15.41
CA LYS A 219 12.71 -1.13 16.77
C LYS A 219 12.78 -2.19 17.89
N ASN A 220 12.78 -3.49 17.56
CA ASN A 220 12.97 -4.64 18.47
C ASN A 220 11.99 -4.82 19.65
N TYR A 221 11.12 -3.86 19.96
CA TYR A 221 10.09 -3.99 21.01
C TYR A 221 8.73 -4.49 20.48
N LEU A 222 8.57 -4.59 19.15
CA LEU A 222 7.35 -5.06 18.52
C LEU A 222 7.34 -6.59 18.38
N ASN A 223 6.26 -7.21 18.85
CA ASN A 223 6.13 -8.67 18.81
C ASN A 223 5.70 -9.18 17.44
N LYS A 224 4.72 -8.51 16.79
CA LYS A 224 4.18 -8.85 15.48
C LYS A 224 3.87 -7.59 14.69
N ILE A 225 3.99 -7.68 13.37
CA ILE A 225 3.52 -6.66 12.42
C ILE A 225 2.74 -7.38 11.31
N HIS A 226 1.49 -6.97 11.11
CA HIS A 226 0.66 -7.36 9.97
C HIS A 226 0.59 -6.16 9.01
N ILE A 227 0.83 -6.38 7.71
CA ILE A 227 0.64 -5.37 6.68
C ILE A 227 -0.50 -5.81 5.75
N THR A 228 -1.48 -4.92 5.56
CA THR A 228 -2.54 -5.10 4.56
C THR A 228 -2.37 -4.11 3.44
N LEU A 229 -2.31 -4.63 2.22
CA LEU A 229 -2.12 -3.88 0.99
C LEU A 229 -3.46 -3.86 0.25
N PHE A 230 -4.06 -2.68 0.06
CA PHE A 230 -5.26 -2.50 -0.77
C PHE A 230 -4.87 -1.91 -2.12
N ASP A 231 -4.82 -2.79 -3.13
CA ASP A 231 -4.77 -2.47 -4.55
C ASP A 231 -3.65 -1.47 -4.93
N SER A 232 -2.40 -1.91 -4.76
CA SER A 232 -1.23 -1.08 -5.06
C SER A 232 -1.03 -0.86 -6.56
N PRO A 233 -0.71 0.37 -7.02
CA PRO A 233 -0.27 0.61 -8.38
C PRO A 233 1.18 0.16 -8.59
N GLU A 234 1.35 -1.03 -9.20
CA GLU A 234 2.66 -1.61 -9.52
C GLU A 234 2.98 -1.51 -11.02
N LYS A 235 1.99 -1.83 -11.86
CA LYS A 235 2.03 -1.70 -13.33
C LYS A 235 1.45 -0.36 -13.81
N ALA A 236 1.73 0.75 -13.11
CA ALA A 236 1.38 2.06 -13.63
C ALA A 236 2.07 2.27 -15.01
N PRO A 237 1.45 2.94 -16.00
CA PRO A 237 2.00 3.04 -17.36
C PRO A 237 3.37 3.74 -17.45
N ALA A 238 3.77 4.46 -16.40
CA ALA A 238 5.08 5.05 -16.24
C ALA A 238 5.90 4.21 -15.26
N ASP A 239 7.10 3.79 -15.68
CA ASP A 239 8.11 3.19 -14.83
C ASP A 239 8.69 4.28 -13.90
N CYS A 240 7.98 4.57 -12.81
CA CYS A 240 8.30 5.67 -11.89
C CYS A 240 9.59 5.42 -11.06
N GLY A 241 10.24 4.26 -11.23
CA GLY A 241 11.48 3.85 -10.58
C GLY A 241 11.31 2.66 -9.63
N ASP A 242 12.33 2.42 -8.81
CA ASP A 242 12.51 1.27 -7.92
C ASP A 242 11.64 1.33 -6.64
N ASN A 243 10.35 1.66 -6.81
CA ASN A 243 9.36 1.77 -5.73
C ASN A 243 8.26 0.71 -5.87
N LYS A 244 8.62 -0.47 -6.39
CA LYS A 244 7.70 -1.59 -6.57
C LYS A 244 7.63 -2.40 -5.29
N LEU A 245 6.43 -2.81 -4.88
CA LEU A 245 6.26 -3.64 -3.68
C LEU A 245 6.97 -4.99 -3.80
N CYS A 246 7.13 -5.53 -5.02
CA CYS A 246 8.01 -6.68 -5.27
C CYS A 246 9.44 -6.46 -4.75
N GLU A 247 9.99 -5.24 -4.84
CA GLU A 247 11.36 -4.90 -4.40
C GLU A 247 11.41 -4.52 -2.91
N ILE A 248 10.31 -4.00 -2.37
CA ILE A 248 10.20 -3.52 -0.97
C ILE A 248 9.93 -4.68 -0.01
N LEU A 249 8.94 -5.54 -0.32
CA LEU A 249 8.47 -6.59 0.59
C LEU A 249 9.54 -7.64 0.98
N PRO A 250 10.53 -8.02 0.14
CA PRO A 250 11.64 -8.89 0.55
C PRO A 250 12.39 -8.36 1.79
N SER A 251 12.58 -7.04 1.88
CA SER A 251 13.18 -6.38 3.05
C SER A 251 12.30 -6.44 4.31
N PHE A 252 10.98 -6.58 4.14
CA PHE A 252 10.07 -6.89 5.26
C PHE A 252 10.13 -8.36 5.67
N SER A 253 10.55 -9.24 4.76
CA SER A 253 10.74 -10.70 4.96
C SER A 253 9.48 -11.34 5.56
N PRO A 254 8.41 -11.53 4.75
CA PRO A 254 7.11 -11.96 5.25
C PRO A 254 7.19 -13.30 6.00
N ASP A 255 6.46 -13.38 7.10
CA ASP A 255 6.42 -14.53 8.03
C ASP A 255 4.99 -14.65 8.55
N ARG A 256 4.35 -15.81 8.37
CA ARG A 256 2.92 -15.99 8.67
C ARG A 256 2.58 -15.90 10.17
N ASP A 257 3.56 -16.08 11.06
CA ASP A 257 3.38 -15.98 12.51
C ASP A 257 3.76 -14.60 13.08
N LYS A 258 4.73 -13.92 12.44
CA LYS A 258 5.34 -12.67 12.96
C LYS A 258 5.23 -11.44 12.07
N TYR A 259 5.46 -11.57 10.77
CA TYR A 259 5.54 -10.46 9.80
C TYR A 259 4.57 -10.72 8.65
N PHE A 260 3.28 -10.84 8.98
CA PHE A 260 2.27 -11.30 8.04
C PHE A 260 1.93 -10.21 7.02
N VAL A 261 1.68 -10.59 5.76
CA VAL A 261 1.28 -9.67 4.69
C VAL A 261 0.10 -10.28 3.94
N ASP A 262 -0.99 -9.52 3.81
CA ASP A 262 -2.08 -9.81 2.88
C ASP A 262 -2.24 -8.69 1.83
N ASN A 263 -2.63 -9.08 0.61
CA ASN A 263 -2.74 -8.20 -0.55
C ASN A 263 -4.10 -8.37 -1.21
N TYR A 264 -4.89 -7.29 -1.27
CA TYR A 264 -6.21 -7.27 -1.87
C TYR A 264 -6.16 -6.59 -3.22
N ILE A 265 -6.44 -7.38 -4.26
CA ILE A 265 -6.15 -7.04 -5.64
C ILE A 265 -7.48 -6.76 -6.35
N SER A 266 -7.64 -5.63 -7.05
CA SER A 266 -8.92 -5.29 -7.67
C SER A 266 -8.90 -4.49 -8.98
N TYR A 267 -8.04 -3.48 -9.11
CA TYR A 267 -7.90 -2.69 -10.34
C TYR A 267 -6.54 -2.88 -11.02
N TRP A 268 -5.46 -2.95 -10.25
CA TRP A 268 -4.10 -3.05 -10.78
C TRP A 268 -3.63 -4.48 -11.08
N ASP A 269 -4.35 -5.49 -10.58
CA ASP A 269 -4.19 -6.92 -10.91
C ASP A 269 -2.77 -7.48 -10.68
N GLU A 270 -2.10 -7.05 -9.59
CA GLU A 270 -0.76 -7.53 -9.20
C GLU A 270 -0.80 -8.51 -8.02
N CYS A 271 -0.24 -9.70 -8.21
CA CYS A 271 -0.03 -10.71 -7.18
C CYS A 271 1.43 -10.72 -6.73
N PHE A 272 1.68 -10.55 -5.43
CA PHE A 272 3.05 -10.45 -4.91
C PHE A 272 3.70 -11.80 -4.62
N SER A 273 2.93 -12.88 -4.44
CA SER A 273 3.47 -14.25 -4.39
C SER A 273 4.30 -14.61 -5.62
N ASP A 274 3.97 -14.00 -6.76
CA ASP A 274 4.45 -14.37 -8.08
C ASP A 274 5.49 -13.37 -8.62
N CYS A 275 6.08 -12.49 -7.78
CA CYS A 275 7.16 -11.57 -8.17
C CYS A 275 8.40 -12.35 -8.64
N HIS A 276 8.47 -12.64 -9.94
CA HIS A 276 9.44 -13.58 -10.52
C HIS A 276 10.91 -13.13 -10.37
N ASP A 277 11.18 -11.82 -10.36
CA ASP A 277 12.54 -11.28 -10.34
C ASP A 277 13.23 -11.37 -8.97
N THR A 278 12.49 -11.70 -7.89
CA THR A 278 13.03 -11.80 -6.52
C THR A 278 13.23 -13.23 -6.02
N GLY A 279 13.00 -14.25 -6.85
CA GLY A 279 13.33 -15.64 -6.52
C GLY A 279 12.53 -16.24 -5.35
N ASN A 280 11.21 -16.36 -5.50
CA ASN A 280 10.29 -17.05 -4.57
C ASN A 280 10.20 -16.49 -3.12
N GLU A 281 10.90 -15.41 -2.74
CA GLU A 281 10.91 -14.90 -1.36
C GLU A 281 9.52 -14.44 -0.86
N LEU A 282 8.57 -14.16 -1.76
CA LEU A 282 7.24 -13.63 -1.43
C LEU A 282 6.10 -14.66 -1.41
N HIS A 283 6.37 -15.95 -1.55
CA HIS A 283 5.35 -17.04 -1.47
C HIS A 283 4.58 -17.10 -0.13
N LEU A 284 5.03 -16.36 0.89
CA LEU A 284 4.37 -16.24 2.19
C LEU A 284 3.36 -15.07 2.27
N VAL A 285 3.34 -14.18 1.29
CA VAL A 285 2.27 -13.18 1.10
C VAL A 285 0.95 -13.90 0.80
N VAL A 286 -0.16 -13.37 1.30
CA VAL A 286 -1.51 -13.86 0.98
C VAL A 286 -2.17 -12.92 -0.02
N ASP A 287 -2.12 -13.30 -1.29
CA ASP A 287 -2.84 -12.61 -2.36
C ASP A 287 -4.33 -13.00 -2.40
N ALA A 288 -5.19 -11.98 -2.47
CA ALA A 288 -6.64 -12.06 -2.40
C ALA A 288 -7.29 -11.26 -3.54
N THR A 289 -7.53 -11.91 -4.67
CA THR A 289 -8.18 -11.29 -5.84
C THR A 289 -9.66 -11.02 -5.58
N ILE A 290 -10.03 -9.73 -5.54
CA ILE A 290 -11.40 -9.27 -5.28
C ILE A 290 -12.21 -9.28 -6.58
N ILE A 291 -12.98 -10.35 -6.77
CA ILE A 291 -13.97 -10.42 -7.84
C ILE A 291 -15.27 -9.71 -7.39
N PRO A 292 -15.81 -8.75 -8.16
CA PRO A 292 -16.97 -7.93 -7.77
C PRO A 292 -18.30 -8.68 -7.60
N TYR A 293 -18.35 -9.96 -7.99
CA TYR A 293 -19.50 -10.85 -7.82
C TYR A 293 -19.35 -11.81 -6.63
N GLY A 294 -18.31 -11.64 -5.82
CA GLY A 294 -18.02 -12.49 -4.67
C GLY A 294 -18.98 -12.29 -3.48
N THR A 295 -18.66 -12.95 -2.37
CA THR A 295 -19.53 -13.09 -1.19
C THR A 295 -19.90 -11.77 -0.50
N PHE A 296 -19.14 -10.71 -0.75
CA PHE A 296 -19.40 -9.35 -0.27
C PHE A 296 -19.67 -8.40 -1.45
N PRO A 297 -20.94 -8.23 -1.89
CA PRO A 297 -21.26 -7.29 -2.95
C PRO A 297 -20.97 -5.86 -2.49
N LEU A 298 -20.26 -5.11 -3.34
CA LEU A 298 -19.91 -3.71 -3.07
C LEU A 298 -21.17 -2.87 -2.85
N ARG A 299 -21.28 -2.26 -1.67
CA ARG A 299 -22.43 -1.46 -1.26
C ARG A 299 -22.16 0.04 -1.34
N ASP A 300 -23.25 0.77 -1.57
CA ASP A 300 -23.49 2.17 -1.22
C ASP A 300 -22.69 3.30 -1.94
N SER A 301 -21.62 3.00 -2.69
CA SER A 301 -20.95 4.01 -3.56
C SER A 301 -20.88 3.63 -5.05
N CYS A 302 -20.83 2.34 -5.35
CA CYS A 302 -20.57 1.81 -6.67
C CYS A 302 -21.59 0.73 -7.03
N THR A 303 -22.68 1.09 -7.70
CA THR A 303 -23.60 0.10 -8.28
C THR A 303 -22.84 -0.78 -9.28
N TYR A 304 -23.38 -1.97 -9.58
CA TYR A 304 -22.77 -2.92 -10.51
C TYR A 304 -22.32 -2.30 -11.85
N MET A 305 -23.17 -1.47 -12.48
CA MET A 305 -22.81 -0.77 -13.72
C MET A 305 -21.74 0.31 -13.54
N GLN A 306 -21.69 0.95 -12.36
CA GLN A 306 -20.60 1.85 -12.02
C GLN A 306 -19.30 1.06 -11.80
N TYR A 307 -19.31 -0.08 -11.10
CA TYR A 307 -18.08 -0.85 -10.89
C TYR A 307 -17.39 -1.22 -12.20
N GLN A 308 -18.12 -1.71 -13.21
CA GLN A 308 -17.50 -2.11 -14.48
C GLN A 308 -16.81 -0.93 -15.20
N ASN A 309 -17.33 0.29 -15.07
CA ASN A 309 -16.94 1.47 -15.83
C ASN A 309 -16.23 2.57 -15.03
N CYS A 310 -16.11 2.43 -13.70
CA CYS A 310 -15.52 3.41 -12.81
C CYS A 310 -14.24 2.84 -12.20
N ALA A 311 -13.09 3.36 -12.63
CA ALA A 311 -11.80 2.91 -12.14
C ALA A 311 -11.60 3.21 -10.64
N SER A 312 -12.06 4.36 -10.11
CA SER A 312 -11.94 4.66 -8.67
C SER A 312 -12.81 3.71 -7.82
N CYS A 313 -13.95 3.25 -8.34
CA CYS A 313 -14.72 2.16 -7.72
C CYS A 313 -13.92 0.85 -7.63
N LYS A 314 -13.29 0.41 -8.73
CA LYS A 314 -12.43 -0.78 -8.74
C LYS A 314 -11.25 -0.63 -7.78
N HIS A 315 -10.58 0.53 -7.83
CA HIS A 315 -9.44 0.85 -6.98
C HIS A 315 -9.79 0.92 -5.47
N SER A 316 -11.05 1.23 -5.13
CA SER A 316 -11.55 1.20 -3.75
C SER A 316 -11.93 -0.19 -3.22
N ALA A 317 -12.02 -1.20 -4.09
CA ALA A 317 -12.77 -2.42 -3.80
C ALA A 317 -12.16 -3.25 -2.66
N GLY A 318 -10.82 -3.34 -2.58
CA GLY A 318 -10.13 -4.03 -1.49
C GLY A 318 -10.52 -3.50 -0.11
N VAL A 319 -10.54 -2.17 0.07
CA VAL A 319 -10.93 -1.51 1.34
C VAL A 319 -12.38 -1.86 1.72
N ASN A 320 -13.28 -1.81 0.74
CA ASN A 320 -14.71 -2.05 0.94
C ASN A 320 -15.02 -3.53 1.21
N TRP A 321 -14.38 -4.44 0.49
CA TRP A 321 -14.48 -5.89 0.70
C TRP A 321 -13.94 -6.27 2.08
N TYR A 322 -12.77 -5.76 2.46
CA TYR A 322 -12.17 -5.99 3.77
C TYR A 322 -13.06 -5.49 4.92
N THR A 323 -13.66 -4.31 4.74
CA THR A 323 -14.64 -3.78 5.69
C THR A 323 -15.84 -4.71 5.84
N ALA A 324 -16.36 -5.26 4.75
CA ALA A 324 -17.47 -6.22 4.78
C ALA A 324 -17.08 -7.54 5.48
N ALA A 325 -15.95 -8.14 5.08
CA ALA A 325 -15.40 -9.35 5.71
C ALA A 325 -15.13 -9.17 7.22
N THR A 326 -14.60 -8.01 7.62
CA THR A 326 -14.39 -7.68 9.04
C THR A 326 -15.69 -7.61 9.85
N ASN A 327 -16.81 -7.24 9.22
CA ASN A 327 -18.13 -7.29 9.88
C ASN A 327 -18.75 -8.70 9.90
N ASP A 328 -18.20 -9.69 9.18
CA ASP A 328 -18.72 -11.06 9.10
C ASP A 328 -17.65 -12.12 9.49
N PRO A 329 -17.50 -12.42 10.79
CA PRO A 329 -16.55 -13.44 11.27
C PRO A 329 -16.78 -14.86 10.74
N SER A 330 -17.95 -15.16 10.16
CA SER A 330 -18.24 -16.52 9.67
C SER A 330 -17.44 -16.90 8.41
N HIS A 331 -16.83 -15.91 7.76
CA HIS A 331 -16.04 -16.08 6.54
C HIS A 331 -14.54 -16.29 6.79
N GLU A 332 -14.06 -16.14 8.04
CA GLU A 332 -12.66 -16.32 8.46
C GLU A 332 -11.64 -15.54 7.60
N SER A 333 -12.01 -14.35 7.09
CA SER A 333 -11.22 -13.51 6.18
C SER A 333 -11.21 -12.02 6.59
N GLY A 334 -10.43 -11.18 5.89
CA GLY A 334 -10.23 -9.78 6.29
C GLY A 334 -9.48 -9.71 7.62
N LEU A 335 -10.02 -9.01 8.62
CA LEU A 335 -9.39 -8.97 9.95
C LEU A 335 -9.29 -10.37 10.59
N TRP A 336 -10.19 -11.30 10.28
CA TRP A 336 -10.34 -12.55 11.02
C TRP A 336 -9.24 -13.58 10.78
N TRP A 337 -8.44 -13.43 9.71
CA TRP A 337 -7.22 -14.24 9.51
C TRP A 337 -5.95 -13.58 10.08
N SER A 338 -6.05 -12.37 10.65
CA SER A 338 -4.87 -11.66 11.16
C SER A 338 -4.27 -12.41 12.36
N PRO A 339 -2.93 -12.57 12.44
CA PRO A 339 -2.27 -13.20 13.58
C PRO A 339 -2.41 -12.42 14.90
N LEU A 340 -3.00 -11.22 14.85
CA LEU A 340 -3.36 -10.39 16.00
C LEU A 340 -4.64 -10.85 16.72
N MET A 341 -5.52 -11.57 16.01
CA MET A 341 -6.82 -12.04 16.53
C MET A 341 -6.68 -13.32 17.38
N GLY A 342 -5.44 -13.75 17.69
CA GLY A 342 -5.11 -14.83 18.64
C GLY A 342 -5.38 -16.26 18.15
N ASN A 343 -6.23 -16.44 17.14
CA ASN A 343 -6.45 -17.72 16.49
C ASN A 343 -5.41 -17.90 15.37
N LEU A 344 -4.52 -18.88 15.52
CA LEU A 344 -3.73 -19.41 14.41
C LEU A 344 -4.67 -19.74 13.25
N ILE A 345 -4.34 -19.22 12.06
CA ILE A 345 -5.13 -19.40 10.84
C ILE A 345 -5.36 -20.90 10.66
N LYS A 346 -6.63 -21.34 10.68
CA LYS A 346 -6.99 -22.67 10.20
C LYS A 346 -6.76 -22.65 8.69
N THR A 347 -5.58 -23.11 8.27
CA THR A 347 -5.07 -22.98 6.89
C THR A 347 -6.01 -23.50 5.79
N GLY A 348 -6.96 -24.37 6.13
CA GLY A 348 -8.06 -24.78 5.23
C GLY A 348 -9.05 -23.67 4.82
N GLY A 349 -9.03 -22.50 5.47
CA GLY A 349 -9.82 -21.33 5.06
C GLY A 349 -9.19 -20.57 3.88
N LEU A 350 -7.85 -20.41 3.90
CA LEU A 350 -7.09 -19.71 2.84
C LEU A 350 -7.28 -20.35 1.46
N GLN A 351 -7.39 -21.69 1.39
CA GLN A 351 -7.59 -22.41 0.14
C GLN A 351 -8.93 -22.12 -0.57
N ARG A 352 -9.90 -21.44 0.09
CA ARG A 352 -11.26 -21.26 -0.47
C ARG A 352 -11.52 -19.92 -1.16
N TYR A 353 -10.62 -18.94 -1.05
CA TYR A 353 -10.81 -17.63 -1.66
C TYR A 353 -10.14 -17.45 -3.03
N TYR A 354 -9.58 -18.53 -3.59
CA TYR A 354 -9.35 -18.64 -5.02
C TYR A 354 -10.69 -18.79 -5.74
N LEU A 355 -11.33 -17.66 -6.06
CA LEU A 355 -12.46 -17.62 -7.00
C LEU A 355 -11.95 -17.90 -8.42
N LYS A 356 -11.62 -19.17 -8.67
CA LYS A 356 -11.34 -19.68 -10.01
C LYS A 356 -12.53 -19.31 -10.91
N PRO A 357 -12.36 -18.48 -11.95
CA PRO A 357 -13.45 -18.22 -12.89
C PRO A 357 -13.82 -19.57 -13.50
N SER A 358 -15.05 -20.02 -13.25
CA SER A 358 -15.59 -21.20 -13.91
C SER A 358 -15.51 -20.94 -15.42
N SER A 359 -14.93 -21.88 -16.17
CA SER A 359 -14.65 -21.73 -17.61
C SER A 359 -15.88 -21.49 -18.49
N GLU A 360 -17.09 -21.56 -17.91
CA GLU A 360 -18.37 -21.27 -18.56
C GLU A 360 -18.81 -19.79 -18.45
N GLN A 361 -18.20 -18.96 -17.60
CA GLN A 361 -18.53 -17.52 -17.49
C GLN A 361 -17.70 -16.62 -18.42
N THR A 362 -16.71 -17.15 -19.13
CA THR A 362 -15.84 -16.38 -20.05
C THR A 362 -16.52 -16.05 -21.40
N LYS A 363 -17.75 -15.51 -21.38
CA LYS A 363 -18.32 -14.77 -22.51
C LYS A 363 -17.98 -13.29 -22.36
N ILE A 364 -16.74 -12.96 -22.70
CA ILE A 364 -16.25 -11.58 -22.74
C ILE A 364 -16.99 -10.84 -23.86
N HIS A 365 -17.80 -9.84 -23.51
CA HIS A 365 -18.22 -8.83 -24.46
C HIS A 365 -17.01 -7.96 -24.77
N SER A 366 -16.45 -8.12 -25.96
CA SER A 366 -15.30 -7.33 -26.44
C SER A 366 -15.65 -5.84 -26.48
N ILE A 367 -14.98 -5.04 -25.64
CA ILE A 367 -15.02 -3.58 -25.74
C ILE A 367 -14.04 -3.16 -26.85
N PRO A 368 -14.49 -2.48 -27.92
CA PRO A 368 -13.58 -2.00 -28.97
C PRO A 368 -12.71 -0.87 -28.41
N GLY A 369 -11.40 -1.09 -28.27
CA GLY A 369 -10.44 -0.04 -27.92
C GLY A 369 -9.30 -0.46 -26.99
N CYS A 370 -9.52 -1.47 -26.13
CA CYS A 370 -8.45 -2.05 -25.31
C CYS A 370 -7.86 -3.29 -25.98
N GLY A 371 -6.55 -3.50 -25.79
CA GLY A 371 -5.85 -4.71 -26.22
C GLY A 371 -6.43 -5.98 -25.58
N GLN A 372 -6.06 -7.13 -26.13
CA GLN A 372 -6.52 -8.43 -25.61
C GLN A 372 -5.90 -8.68 -24.23
N ASN A 373 -6.74 -8.66 -23.18
CA ASN A 373 -6.31 -9.04 -21.83
C ASN A 373 -6.47 -10.55 -21.65
N GLU A 374 -5.37 -11.25 -21.42
CA GLU A 374 -5.39 -12.57 -20.78
C GLU A 374 -5.78 -12.41 -19.31
N ILE A 375 -6.53 -13.37 -18.76
CA ILE A 375 -6.88 -13.40 -17.34
C ILE A 375 -5.76 -14.12 -16.60
N VAL A 376 -4.91 -13.37 -15.90
CA VAL A 376 -3.88 -13.94 -15.03
C VAL A 376 -4.52 -14.36 -13.71
N THR A 377 -4.98 -15.62 -13.64
CA THR A 377 -5.37 -16.19 -12.35
C THR A 377 -4.12 -16.57 -11.58
N CYS A 378 -3.85 -15.89 -10.47
CA CYS A 378 -2.78 -16.24 -9.53
C CYS A 378 -3.16 -17.53 -8.80
N LEU A 379 -2.80 -18.65 -9.42
CA LEU A 379 -2.94 -19.98 -8.85
C LEU A 379 -1.69 -20.22 -8.01
N PRO A 380 -1.83 -20.65 -6.75
CA PRO A 380 -0.66 -20.97 -5.95
C PRO A 380 0.11 -22.10 -6.63
N VAL A 381 1.44 -21.98 -6.68
CA VAL A 381 2.29 -23.14 -6.92
C VAL A 381 1.89 -24.20 -5.89
N PRO A 382 1.46 -25.41 -6.32
CA PRO A 382 1.07 -26.43 -5.36
C PRO A 382 2.28 -26.72 -4.48
N LEU A 383 2.13 -26.53 -3.16
CA LEU A 383 3.07 -27.07 -2.20
C LEU A 383 3.12 -28.57 -2.44
N GLU A 384 4.30 -29.08 -2.81
CA GLU A 384 4.50 -30.52 -2.93
C GLU A 384 4.11 -31.16 -1.60
N GLU A 385 3.15 -32.09 -1.63
CA GLU A 385 2.81 -32.86 -0.45
C GLU A 385 4.07 -33.64 -0.06
N GLU A 386 4.66 -33.35 1.11
CA GLU A 386 5.70 -34.20 1.68
C GLU A 386 5.14 -35.62 1.81
N GLU A 387 5.56 -36.53 0.91
CA GLU A 387 5.22 -37.95 0.99
C GLU A 387 5.67 -38.51 2.36
N LYS A 388 4.70 -39.03 3.12
CA LYS A 388 4.90 -39.63 4.45
C LYS A 388 5.03 -41.15 4.40
#